data_AF-A0A0E9WJ20-F1
#
_entry.id   AF-A0A0E9WJ20-F1
#
_cell.length_a   1.000
_cell.length_b   1.000
_cell.length_c   1.000
_cell.angle_alpha   90.00
_cell.angle_beta   90.00
_cell.angle_gamma   90.00
#
_symmetry.space_group_name_H-M   'P 1'
#
loop_
_entity.id
_entity.type
_entity.pdbx_description
1 polymer ?
#
loop_
_entity_poly.entity_id
_entity_poly.type
_entity_poly.pdbx_seq_one_letter_code
_entity_poly.pdbx_strand_id
1 'polypeptide(L)'
;MATIAEGLTLAQATGQSQQTFLDILCQGQMASIFLDQKCQNILQGNFKPDYYLKHIQKDLRLAISMGDSVNHPTPMAAAANEVYKRAKALDQSDNDMSAVYRAYIH
;
A
#
# COMPACT_ATOMS: atom_id res chain seq x y z
N MET A 1 -2.95 2.43 -1.86
CA MET A 1 -1.62 1.80 -1.69
C MET A 1 -1.69 0.37 -1.18
N ALA A 2 -2.31 0.07 -0.02
CA ALA A 2 -2.46 -1.32 0.44
C ALA A 2 -3.09 -2.24 -0.63
N THR A 3 -4.17 -1.81 -1.28
CA THR A 3 -4.79 -2.52 -2.42
C THR A 3 -3.86 -2.73 -3.61
N ILE A 4 -2.98 -1.76 -3.90
CA ILE A 4 -1.99 -1.87 -4.99
C ILE A 4 -0.95 -2.94 -4.64
N ALA A 5 -0.44 -2.90 -3.41
CA ALA A 5 0.50 -3.90 -2.89
C ALA A 5 -0.11 -5.32 -2.90
N GLU A 6 -1.36 -5.46 -2.49
CA GLU A 6 -2.11 -6.72 -2.54
C GLU A 6 -2.24 -7.24 -3.98
N GLY A 7 -2.65 -6.38 -4.92
CA GLY A 7 -2.77 -6.76 -6.34
C GLY A 7 -1.43 -7.21 -6.94
N LEU A 8 -0.35 -6.47 -6.70
CA LEU A 8 0.99 -6.83 -7.20
C LEU A 8 1.48 -8.15 -6.61
N THR A 9 1.32 -8.36 -5.31
CA THR A 9 1.76 -9.61 -4.65
C THR A 9 0.89 -10.79 -5.03
N LEU A 10 -0.41 -10.59 -5.25
CA LEU A 10 -1.30 -11.63 -5.78
C LEU A 10 -0.93 -12.00 -7.22
N ALA A 11 -0.61 -11.02 -8.07
CA ALA A 11 -0.12 -11.28 -9.42
C ALA A 11 1.16 -12.14 -9.37
N GLN A 12 2.12 -11.79 -8.52
CA GLN A 12 3.34 -12.58 -8.33
C GLN A 12 3.05 -14.00 -7.83
N ALA A 13 2.19 -14.15 -6.81
CA ALA A 13 1.85 -15.45 -6.23
C ALA A 13 1.12 -16.38 -7.21
N THR A 14 0.43 -15.82 -8.20
CA THR A 14 -0.29 -16.55 -9.25
C THR A 14 0.54 -16.74 -10.53
N GLY A 15 1.84 -16.44 -10.48
CA GLY A 15 2.77 -16.62 -11.61
C GLY A 15 2.60 -15.58 -12.74
N GLN A 16 1.86 -14.49 -12.49
CA GLN A 16 1.66 -13.41 -13.44
C GLN A 16 2.78 -12.37 -13.33
N SER A 17 3.10 -11.72 -14.45
CA SER A 17 4.06 -10.62 -14.48
C SER A 17 3.51 -9.38 -13.79
N GLN A 18 4.20 -8.91 -12.75
CA GLN A 18 3.85 -7.66 -12.08
C GLN A 18 4.00 -6.44 -13.01
N GLN A 19 4.95 -6.47 -13.94
CA GLN A 19 5.11 -5.42 -14.94
C GLN A 19 3.89 -5.36 -15.85
N THR A 20 3.45 -6.50 -16.38
CA THR A 20 2.27 -6.56 -17.25
C THR A 20 1.01 -6.16 -16.50
N PHE A 21 0.89 -6.53 -15.23
CA PHE A 21 -0.21 -6.08 -14.36
C PHE A 21 -0.23 -4.55 -14.23
N LEU A 22 0.93 -3.92 -14.01
CA LEU A 22 1.05 -2.46 -14.00
C LEU A 22 0.66 -1.84 -15.35
N ASP A 23 1.18 -2.37 -16.45
CA ASP A 23 0.92 -1.85 -17.79
C ASP A 23 -0.59 -1.81 -18.08
N ILE A 24 -1.31 -2.88 -17.72
CA ILE A 24 -2.77 -2.95 -17.86
C ILE A 24 -3.48 -1.87 -17.02
N LEU A 25 -3.05 -1.66 -15.76
CA LEU A 25 -3.64 -0.63 -14.91
C LEU A 25 -3.39 0.78 -15.45
N CYS A 26 -2.20 1.03 -16.02
CA CYS A 26 -1.84 2.33 -16.61
C CYS A 26 -2.55 2.62 -17.94
N GLN A 27 -3.07 1.60 -18.64
CA GLN A 27 -3.94 1.78 -19.82
C GLN A 27 -5.42 1.93 -19.46
N GLY A 28 -5.80 1.73 -18.19
CA GLY A 28 -7.17 1.79 -17.71
C GLY A 28 -7.56 3.12 -17.08
N GLN A 29 -8.83 3.23 -16.67
CA GLN A 29 -9.39 4.43 -16.04
C GLN A 29 -8.83 4.75 -14.64
N MET A 30 -8.07 3.81 -14.05
CA MET A 30 -7.42 3.98 -12.74
C MET A 30 -5.98 4.50 -12.85
N ALA A 31 -5.51 4.76 -14.08
CA ALA A 31 -4.18 5.29 -14.31
C ALA A 31 -3.98 6.62 -13.58
N SER A 32 -2.91 6.72 -12.80
CA SER A 32 -2.53 7.93 -12.09
C SER A 32 -1.04 7.98 -11.85
N ILE A 33 -0.48 9.19 -11.73
CA ILE A 33 0.94 9.41 -11.42
C ILE A 33 1.33 8.66 -10.13
N PHE A 34 0.44 8.66 -9.14
CA PHE A 34 0.66 7.94 -7.88
C PHE A 34 0.79 6.43 -8.10
N LEU A 35 -0.12 5.84 -8.88
CA LEU A 35 -0.13 4.40 -9.14
C LEU A 35 1.13 3.96 -9.89
N ASP A 36 1.46 4.64 -10.99
CA ASP A 36 2.64 4.32 -11.79
C ASP A 36 3.93 4.44 -10.98
N GLN A 37 4.14 5.59 -10.32
CA GLN A 37 5.35 5.83 -9.53
C GLN A 37 5.53 4.80 -8.40
N LYS A 38 4.49 4.51 -7.62
CA LYS A 38 4.61 3.59 -6.48
C LYS A 38 4.77 2.14 -6.93
N CYS A 39 4.17 1.73 -8.04
CA CYS A 39 4.41 0.41 -8.63
C CYS A 39 5.83 0.28 -9.18
N GLN A 40 6.34 1.29 -9.89
CA GLN A 40 7.74 1.31 -10.36
C GLN A 40 8.73 1.19 -9.20
N ASN A 41 8.50 1.93 -8.11
CA ASN A 41 9.30 1.81 -6.89
C ASN A 41 9.32 0.38 -6.33
N ILE A 42 8.17 -0.30 -6.31
CA ILE A 42 8.05 -1.70 -5.86
C ILE A 42 8.84 -2.64 -6.79
N LEU A 43 8.66 -2.52 -8.10
CA LEU A 43 9.32 -3.37 -9.10
C LEU A 43 10.85 -3.22 -9.07
N GLN A 44 11.34 -2.02 -8.76
CA GLN A 44 12.77 -1.74 -8.61
C GLN A 44 13.31 -2.06 -7.21
N GLY A 45 12.45 -2.47 -6.27
CA GLY A 45 12.83 -2.66 -4.86
C GLY A 45 13.26 -1.38 -4.14
N ASN A 46 12.93 -0.21 -4.68
CA ASN A 46 13.29 1.09 -4.14
C ASN A 46 12.22 1.59 -3.16
N PHE A 47 12.52 1.52 -1.87
CA PHE A 47 11.65 1.99 -0.80
C PHE A 47 12.19 3.24 -0.09
N LYS A 48 13.04 4.02 -0.77
CA LYS A 48 13.46 5.33 -0.27
C LYS A 48 12.23 6.20 -0.03
N PRO A 49 12.07 6.82 1.16
CA PRO A 49 10.84 7.48 1.53
C PRO A 49 10.61 8.78 0.76
N ASP A 50 9.53 8.83 -0.04
CA ASP A 50 8.88 10.09 -0.40
C ASP A 50 7.86 10.46 0.69
N TYR A 51 7.18 9.44 1.24
CA TYR A 51 6.29 9.57 2.38
C TYR A 51 6.46 8.38 3.31
N TYR A 52 6.86 8.63 4.56
CA TYR A 52 7.17 7.56 5.51
C TYR A 52 5.96 6.67 5.82
N LEU A 53 6.19 5.35 5.87
CA LEU A 53 5.17 4.36 6.20
C LEU A 53 4.58 4.59 7.60
N LYS A 54 5.39 4.99 8.60
CA LYS A 54 4.89 5.33 9.93
C LYS A 54 3.91 6.50 9.92
N HIS A 55 4.03 7.44 8.97
CA HIS A 55 3.12 8.58 8.86
C HIS A 55 1.77 8.16 8.29
N ILE A 56 1.74 7.38 7.20
CA ILE A 56 0.46 6.91 6.66
C ILE A 56 -0.28 5.99 7.65
N GLN A 57 0.44 5.17 8.42
CA GLN A 57 -0.18 4.36 9.49
C GLN A 57 -0.78 5.23 10.59
N LYS A 58 -0.08 6.30 11.00
CA LYS A 58 -0.59 7.28 11.96
C LYS A 58 -1.83 7.99 11.39
N ASP A 59 -1.81 8.39 10.12
CA ASP A 59 -2.93 9.07 9.46
C ASP A 59 -4.17 8.16 9.37
N LEU A 60 -4.00 6.88 9.04
CA LEU A 60 -5.08 5.87 9.06
C LEU A 60 -5.69 5.72 10.46
N ARG A 61 -4.86 5.60 11.50
CA ARG A 61 -5.34 5.53 12.88
C ARG A 61 -6.17 6.76 13.26
N LEU A 62 -5.74 7.96 12.86
CA LEU A 62 -6.48 9.20 13.13
C LEU A 62 -7.80 9.25 12.36
N ALA A 63 -7.82 8.81 11.09
CA ALA A 63 -9.04 8.74 10.28
C ALA A 63 -10.07 7.78 10.88
N ILE A 64 -9.63 6.63 11.39
CA ILE A 64 -10.49 5.67 12.10
C ILE A 64 -11.09 6.32 13.35
N SER A 65 -10.25 6.93 14.22
CA SER A 65 -10.73 7.62 15.42
C SER A 65 -11.70 8.77 15.12
N MET A 66 -11.52 9.45 13.98
CA MET A 66 -12.47 10.47 13.51
C MET A 66 -13.82 9.85 13.13
N GLY A 67 -13.81 8.73 12.40
CA GLY A 67 -15.04 7.96 12.11
C GLY A 67 -15.77 7.52 13.39
N ASP A 68 -15.02 7.00 14.37
CA ASP A 68 -15.56 6.58 15.66
C ASP A 68 -16.25 7.75 16.39
N SER A 69 -15.67 8.95 16.35
CA SER A 69 -16.23 10.15 17.02
C SER A 69 -17.61 10.58 16.51
N VAL A 70 -17.98 10.16 15.30
CA VAL A 70 -19.26 10.47 14.66
C VAL A 70 -20.10 9.23 14.38
N ASN A 71 -19.76 8.08 14.98
CA ASN A 71 -20.40 6.78 14.74
C ASN A 71 -20.45 6.39 13.24
N HIS A 72 -19.42 6.75 12.47
CA HIS A 72 -19.31 6.43 11.05
C HIS A 72 -18.32 5.26 10.82
N PRO A 73 -18.78 4.09 10.34
CA PRO A 73 -17.90 2.94 10.10
C PRO A 73 -16.88 3.22 8.98
N THR A 74 -15.62 2.88 9.22
CA THR A 74 -14.52 3.04 8.25
C THR A 74 -13.80 1.71 7.94
N PRO A 75 -14.51 0.67 7.46
CA PRO A 75 -13.97 -0.70 7.36
C PRO A 75 -12.73 -0.80 6.44
N MET A 76 -12.69 -0.03 5.35
CA MET A 76 -11.53 -0.01 4.45
C MET A 76 -10.29 0.58 5.12
N ALA A 77 -10.45 1.64 5.92
CA ALA A 77 -9.35 2.23 6.67
C ALA A 77 -8.86 1.27 7.76
N ALA A 78 -9.79 0.60 8.47
CA ALA A 78 -9.46 -0.40 9.47
C ALA A 78 -8.64 -1.55 8.89
N ALA A 79 -9.07 -2.13 7.76
CA ALA A 79 -8.32 -3.18 7.08
C ALA A 79 -6.91 -2.72 6.66
N ALA A 80 -6.81 -1.56 6.00
CA ALA A 80 -5.52 -1.01 5.61
C ALA A 80 -4.61 -0.76 6.82
N ASN A 81 -5.14 -0.22 7.92
CA ASN A 81 -4.38 0.07 9.13
C ASN A 81 -3.70 -1.18 9.72
N GLU A 82 -4.39 -2.32 9.74
CA GLU A 82 -3.78 -3.57 10.24
C GLU A 82 -2.65 -4.06 9.33
N VAL A 83 -2.79 -3.95 8.01
CA VAL A 83 -1.71 -4.26 7.06
C VAL A 83 -0.50 -3.35 7.29
N TYR A 84 -0.72 -2.04 7.49
CA TYR A 84 0.36 -1.11 7.79
C TYR A 84 1.00 -1.35 9.16
N LYS A 85 0.25 -1.78 10.18
CA LYS A 85 0.82 -2.21 11.46
C LYS A 85 1.72 -3.44 11.28
N ARG A 86 1.31 -4.42 10.45
CA ARG A 86 2.15 -5.56 10.09
C ARG A 86 3.44 -5.09 9.41
N ALA A 87 3.38 -4.17 8.45
CA ALA A 87 4.57 -3.61 7.81
C ALA A 87 5.51 -2.93 8.82
N LYS A 88 4.96 -2.19 9.80
CA LYS A 88 5.76 -1.59 10.89
C LYS A 88 6.45 -2.65 11.76
N ALA A 89 5.78 -3.75 12.05
CA ALA A 89 6.36 -4.88 12.80
C ALA A 89 7.48 -5.61 12.02
N LEU A 90 7.56 -5.38 10.71
CA LEU A 90 8.64 -5.85 9.82
C LEU A 90 9.69 -4.76 9.57
N ASP A 91 9.87 -3.81 10.49
CA ASP A 91 10.86 -2.73 10.42
C ASP A 91 10.72 -1.79 9.20
N GLN A 92 9.53 -1.67 8.62
CA GLN A 92 9.31 -0.80 7.45
C GLN A 92 8.93 0.64 7.80
N SER A 93 8.96 1.01 9.07
CA SER A 93 8.45 2.31 9.56
C SER A 93 9.08 3.53 8.88
N ASP A 94 10.38 3.46 8.59
CA ASP A 94 11.17 4.56 8.02
C ASP A 94 11.38 4.46 6.50
N ASN A 95 10.77 3.45 5.86
CA ASN A 95 10.71 3.33 4.41
C ASN A 95 9.49 4.06 3.86
N ASP A 96 9.42 4.17 2.53
CA ASP A 96 8.25 4.72 1.84
C ASP A 96 6.96 3.95 2.17
N MET A 97 5.81 4.61 2.06
CA MET A 97 4.50 3.98 2.18
C MET A 97 4.30 2.76 1.25
N SER A 98 4.99 2.71 0.10
CA SER A 98 4.98 1.55 -0.80
C SER A 98 5.60 0.29 -0.16
N ALA A 99 6.42 0.43 0.89
CA ALA A 99 6.99 -0.69 1.64
C ALA A 99 5.93 -1.53 2.37
N VAL A 100 4.67 -1.09 2.42
CA VAL A 100 3.53 -1.94 2.80
C VAL A 100 3.43 -3.20 1.96
N TYR A 101 3.98 -3.19 0.74
CA TYR A 101 4.23 -4.36 -0.10
C TYR A 101 4.89 -5.52 0.67
N ARG A 102 5.88 -5.23 1.53
CA ARG A 102 6.58 -6.24 2.33
C ARG A 102 5.72 -6.90 3.41
N ALA A 103 4.57 -6.35 3.76
CA ALA A 103 3.61 -7.02 4.63
C ALA A 103 2.90 -8.21 3.97
N TYR A 104 2.98 -8.32 2.64
CA TYR A 104 2.36 -9.39 1.86
C TYR A 104 3.35 -10.45 1.36
N ILE A 105 4.65 -10.17 1.45
CA ILE A 105 5.69 -11.12 1.03
C ILE A 105 5.87 -12.18 2.12
N HIS A 106 6.03 -13.44 1.70
CA HIS A 106 6.40 -14.57 2.56
C HIS A 106 7.92 -14.67 2.74
#